data_AF-A0AAU9UPT7-F1
#
_entry.id   AF-A0AAU9UPT7-F1
#
_cell.length_a   1.000
_cell.length_b   1.000
_cell.length_c   1.000
_cell.angle_alpha   90.00
_cell.angle_beta   90.00
_cell.angle_gamma   90.00
#
_symmetry.space_group_name_H-M   'P 1'
#
loop_
_entity.id
_entity.type
_entity.pdbx_description
1 polymer ?
#
loop_
_entity_poly.entity_id
_entity_poly.type
_entity_poly.pdbx_seq_one_letter_code
_entity_poly.pdbx_strand_id
1 'polypeptide(L)'
;MVVLAQIEALIEFLESQPDLALGRCSRTLEGRSLAKRLWVECAQILNSVSDDCPNKTPDEWRSFYNEYKSKLVKKIKTQMREMSMTGGAAKAKPLTPLQERLYDILGRDIGETFGDRLNPLYLSDNEQYPKDKCF
;
A
#
# COMPACT_ATOMS: atom_id res chain seq x y z
N MET A 1 10.67 11.65 -0.34
CA MET A 1 11.13 10.98 0.89
C MET A 1 9.94 10.92 1.84
N VAL A 2 9.71 9.80 2.53
CA VAL A 2 8.64 9.65 3.53
C VAL A 2 9.29 9.12 4.80
N VAL A 3 9.03 9.75 5.94
CA VAL A 3 9.63 9.37 7.23
C VAL A 3 8.75 8.39 7.99
N LEU A 4 9.34 7.66 8.94
CA LEU A 4 8.65 6.61 9.69
C LEU A 4 7.39 7.13 10.41
N ALA A 5 7.48 8.32 11.03
CA ALA A 5 6.35 8.93 11.73
C ALA A 5 5.14 9.21 10.80
N GLN A 6 5.40 9.59 9.54
CA GLN A 6 4.33 9.76 8.55
C GLN A 6 3.71 8.41 8.16
N ILE A 7 4.51 7.33 8.07
CA ILE A 7 3.99 5.99 7.77
C ILE A 7 3.12 5.49 8.94
N GLU A 8 3.54 5.75 10.17
CA GLU A 8 2.79 5.39 11.38
C GLU A 8 1.44 6.12 11.44
N ALA A 9 1.45 7.45 11.27
CA ALA A 9 0.23 8.26 11.22
C ALA A 9 -0.69 7.84 10.06
N LEU A 10 -0.13 7.43 8.91
CA LEU A 10 -0.91 6.93 7.78
C LEU A 10 -1.63 5.64 8.15
N ILE A 11 -0.94 4.70 8.78
CA ILE A 11 -1.52 3.42 9.18
C ILE A 11 -2.59 3.63 10.25
N GLU A 12 -2.34 4.47 11.25
CA GLU A 12 -3.31 4.80 12.29
C GLU A 12 -4.59 5.43 11.70
N PHE A 13 -4.45 6.36 10.73
CA PHE A 13 -5.60 6.91 10.03
C PHE A 13 -6.40 5.83 9.28
N LEU A 14 -5.70 4.92 8.59
CA LEU A 14 -6.32 3.84 7.83
C LEU A 14 -6.98 2.76 8.71
N GLU A 15 -6.48 2.53 9.92
CA GLU A 15 -7.13 1.66 10.91
C GLU A 15 -8.50 2.22 11.31
N SER A 16 -8.61 3.55 11.44
CA SER A 16 -9.89 4.21 11.73
C SER A 16 -10.86 4.20 10.53
N GLN A 17 -10.34 4.07 9.31
CA GLN A 17 -11.10 4.11 8.05
C GLN A 17 -10.90 2.83 7.21
N PRO A 18 -11.38 1.66 7.66
CA PRO A 18 -11.12 0.38 6.99
C PRO A 18 -11.65 0.32 5.55
N ASP A 19 -12.78 0.98 5.25
CA ASP A 19 -13.32 1.01 3.88
C ASP A 19 -12.42 1.78 2.90
N LEU A 20 -11.70 2.80 3.40
CA LEU A 20 -10.69 3.51 2.62
C LEU A 20 -9.46 2.63 2.40
N ALA A 21 -8.98 1.98 3.46
CA ALA A 21 -7.81 1.09 3.44
C ALA A 21 -8.00 -0.10 2.49
N LEU A 22 -9.21 -0.67 2.47
CA LEU A 22 -9.60 -1.77 1.60
C LEU A 22 -9.98 -1.30 0.18
N GLY A 23 -10.15 0.00 -0.02
CA GLY A 23 -10.55 0.57 -1.31
C GLY A 23 -12.02 0.36 -1.66
N ARG A 24 -12.84 -0.05 -0.68
CA ARG A 24 -14.28 -0.32 -0.82
C ARG A 24 -15.08 0.93 -1.16
N CYS A 25 -14.61 2.10 -0.73
CA CYS A 25 -15.22 3.40 -1.04
C CYS A 25 -15.35 3.65 -2.56
N SER A 26 -14.53 3.03 -3.41
CA SER A 26 -14.57 3.27 -4.86
C SER A 26 -15.76 2.65 -5.60
N ARG A 27 -16.56 1.81 -4.93
CA ARG A 27 -17.67 1.06 -5.54
C ARG A 27 -18.90 1.92 -5.84
N THR A 28 -19.11 3.02 -5.10
CA THR A 28 -20.25 3.93 -5.28
C THR A 28 -19.77 5.35 -5.62
N LEU A 29 -20.64 6.17 -6.21
CA LEU A 29 -20.32 7.58 -6.50
C LEU A 29 -20.07 8.37 -5.21
N GLU A 30 -20.92 8.16 -4.21
CA GLU A 30 -20.79 8.77 -2.88
C GLU A 30 -19.52 8.32 -2.18
N GLY A 31 -19.17 7.03 -2.28
CA GLY A 31 -17.94 6.51 -1.70
C GLY A 31 -16.69 7.08 -2.37
N ARG A 32 -16.69 7.35 -3.69
CA ARG A 32 -15.57 8.05 -4.34
C ARG A 32 -15.40 9.47 -3.81
N SER A 33 -16.50 10.18 -3.61
CA SER A 33 -16.49 11.52 -3.01
C SER A 33 -15.99 11.50 -1.56
N LEU A 34 -16.44 10.51 -0.77
CA LEU A 34 -15.97 10.30 0.60
C LEU A 34 -14.48 9.97 0.63
N ALA A 35 -14.01 9.05 -0.21
CA ALA A 35 -12.60 8.69 -0.31
C ALA A 35 -11.73 9.90 -0.65
N LYS A 36 -12.18 10.77 -1.57
CA LYS A 36 -11.46 12.00 -1.89
C LYS A 36 -11.33 12.91 -0.67
N ARG A 37 -12.39 13.08 0.12
CA ARG A 37 -12.36 13.88 1.36
C ARG A 37 -11.42 13.26 2.40
N LEU A 38 -11.50 11.95 2.61
CA LEU A 38 -10.65 11.26 3.57
C LEU A 38 -9.16 11.33 3.19
N TRP A 39 -8.82 11.23 1.90
CA TRP A 39 -7.44 11.42 1.45
C TRP A 39 -6.95 12.87 1.63
N VAL A 40 -7.83 13.86 1.52
CA VAL A 40 -7.51 15.27 1.81
C VAL A 40 -7.18 15.44 3.29
N GLU A 41 -8.02 14.92 4.17
CA GLU A 41 -7.81 14.95 5.62
C GLU A 41 -6.53 14.20 6.03
N CYS A 42 -6.33 13.00 5.49
CA CYS A 42 -5.12 12.22 5.69
C CYS A 42 -3.87 13.01 5.29
N ALA A 43 -3.87 13.65 4.11
CA ALA A 43 -2.74 14.45 3.66
C ALA A 43 -2.43 15.62 4.60
N GLN A 44 -3.45 16.28 5.16
CA GLN A 44 -3.25 17.36 6.12
C GLN A 44 -2.58 16.87 7.40
N ILE A 45 -3.05 15.75 7.95
CA ILE A 45 -2.45 15.12 9.13
C ILE A 45 -1.00 14.76 8.84
N LEU A 46 -0.73 14.03 7.75
CA LEU A 46 0.61 13.53 7.42
C LEU A 46 1.62 14.64 7.12
N ASN A 47 1.18 15.72 6.48
CA ASN A 47 2.02 16.88 6.22
C ASN A 47 2.31 17.66 7.51
N SER A 48 1.42 17.62 8.52
CA SER A 48 1.65 18.27 9.82
C SER A 48 2.56 17.50 10.76
N VAL A 49 2.81 16.20 10.50
CA VAL A 49 3.63 15.33 11.36
C VAL A 49 5.13 15.67 11.27
N SER A 50 5.59 16.28 10.18
CA SER A 50 7.01 16.61 10.01
C SER A 50 7.20 17.86 9.15
N ASP A 51 7.79 18.90 9.73
CA ASP A 51 8.13 20.13 9.01
C ASP A 51 9.37 19.97 8.10
N ASP A 52 10.20 18.96 8.36
CA ASP A 52 11.46 18.72 7.64
C ASP A 52 11.29 17.98 6.30
N CYS A 53 10.07 17.56 5.95
CA CYS A 53 9.79 16.79 4.75
C CYS A 53 8.87 17.52 3.76
N PRO A 54 9.08 17.35 2.44
CA PRO A 54 8.20 17.95 1.44
C PRO A 54 6.75 17.47 1.61
N ASN A 55 5.83 18.43 1.65
CA ASN A 55 4.40 18.18 1.66
C ASN A 55 3.99 17.41 0.40
N LYS A 56 3.09 16.44 0.60
CA LYS A 56 2.50 15.67 -0.49
C LYS A 56 1.03 15.98 -0.65
N THR A 57 0.58 15.91 -1.90
CA THR A 57 -0.83 16.02 -2.25
C THR A 57 -1.59 14.75 -1.83
N PRO A 58 -2.92 14.83 -1.67
CA PRO A 58 -3.77 13.68 -1.36
C PRO A 58 -3.59 12.50 -2.33
N ASP A 59 -3.43 12.79 -3.62
CA ASP A 59 -3.26 11.77 -4.66
C ASP A 59 -1.88 11.11 -4.61
N GLU A 60 -0.84 11.85 -4.22
CA GLU A 60 0.49 11.29 -3.96
C GLU A 60 0.48 10.36 -2.74
N TRP A 61 -0.19 10.76 -1.65
CA TRP A 61 -0.33 9.90 -0.46
C TRP A 61 -1.10 8.62 -0.77
N ARG A 62 -2.19 8.74 -1.53
CA ARG A 62 -2.95 7.58 -2.02
C ARG A 62 -2.08 6.65 -2.87
N SER A 63 -1.27 7.21 -3.77
CA SER A 63 -0.38 6.44 -4.64
C SER A 63 0.72 5.74 -3.83
N PHE A 64 1.34 6.45 -2.89
CA PHE A 64 2.31 5.89 -1.94
C PHE A 64 1.71 4.72 -1.15
N TYR A 65 0.50 4.89 -0.61
CA TYR A 65 -0.20 3.83 0.11
C TYR A 65 -0.44 2.58 -0.77
N ASN A 66 -0.92 2.77 -1.99
CA ASN A 66 -1.14 1.66 -2.93
C ASN A 66 0.15 0.89 -3.23
N GLU A 67 1.27 1.60 -3.40
CA GLU A 67 2.58 0.99 -3.62
C GLU A 67 3.05 0.24 -2.37
N TYR A 68 2.95 0.87 -1.19
CA TYR A 68 3.32 0.27 0.10
C TYR A 68 2.53 -1.02 0.37
N LYS A 69 1.21 -0.97 0.19
CA LYS A 69 0.30 -2.12 0.26
C LYS A 69 0.67 -3.20 -0.75
N SER A 70 0.93 -2.85 -2.01
CA SER A 70 1.28 -3.82 -3.05
C SER A 70 2.58 -4.55 -2.73
N LYS A 71 3.59 -3.84 -2.21
CA LYS A 71 4.85 -4.45 -1.76
C LYS A 71 4.64 -5.39 -0.58
N LEU A 72 3.80 -5.01 0.39
CA LEU A 72 3.43 -5.85 1.53
C LEU A 72 2.75 -7.15 1.07
N VAL A 73 1.72 -7.04 0.23
CA VAL A 73 0.99 -8.22 -0.29
C VAL A 73 1.91 -9.15 -1.09
N LYS A 74 2.77 -8.60 -1.94
CA LYS A 74 3.78 -9.40 -2.68
C LYS A 74 4.70 -10.15 -1.72
N LYS A 75 5.23 -9.48 -0.69
CA LYS A 75 6.09 -10.09 0.33
C LYS A 75 5.40 -11.25 1.04
N ILE A 76 4.14 -11.06 1.45
CA ILE A 76 3.35 -12.11 2.13
C ILE A 76 3.07 -13.29 1.19
N LYS A 77 2.63 -13.03 -0.05
CA LYS A 77 2.37 -14.10 -1.02
C LYS A 77 3.62 -14.93 -1.31
N THR A 78 4.77 -14.29 -1.44
CA THR A 78 6.06 -14.98 -1.60
C THR A 78 6.37 -15.85 -0.38
N GLN A 79 6.23 -15.31 0.84
CA GLN A 79 6.45 -16.09 2.08
C GLN A 79 5.50 -17.29 2.19
N MET A 80 4.21 -17.12 1.88
CA MET A 80 3.23 -18.21 1.90
C MET A 80 3.57 -19.31 0.88
N ARG A 81 4.02 -18.92 -0.32
CA ARG A 81 4.46 -19.86 -1.36
C ARG A 81 5.70 -20.64 -0.93
N GLU A 82 6.69 -19.96 -0.37
CA GLU A 82 7.92 -20.58 0.15
C GLU A 82 7.62 -21.58 1.29
N MET A 83 6.71 -21.22 2.21
CA MET A 83 6.27 -22.12 3.28
C MET A 83 5.50 -23.35 2.77
N SER A 84 4.73 -23.20 1.69
CA SER A 84 3.93 -24.29 1.12
C SER A 84 4.74 -25.26 0.25
N MET A 85 5.86 -24.80 -0.33
CA MET A 85 6.62 -25.57 -1.34
C MET A 85 7.83 -26.35 -0.78
N THR A 86 8.24 -26.13 0.47
CA THR A 86 9.43 -26.79 1.02
C THR A 86 9.27 -27.17 2.48
N GLY A 87 9.55 -28.42 2.82
CA GLY A 87 9.69 -28.94 4.19
C GLY A 87 10.92 -28.42 4.94
N GLY A 88 11.20 -27.12 4.82
CA GLY A 88 12.30 -26.42 5.45
C GLY A 88 11.94 -24.96 5.61
N ALA A 89 11.91 -24.48 6.85
CA ALA A 89 11.60 -23.11 7.21
C ALA A 89 12.63 -22.13 6.59
N ALA A 90 12.34 -21.65 5.38
CA ALA A 90 13.12 -20.59 4.76
C ALA A 90 12.95 -19.30 5.58
N LYS A 91 14.05 -18.56 5.74
CA LYS A 91 14.22 -17.36 6.57
C LYS A 91 13.36 -16.18 6.09
N ALA A 92 12.05 -16.30 6.20
CA ALA A 92 11.10 -15.24 5.90
C ALA A 92 11.48 -14.02 6.76
N LYS A 93 11.91 -12.93 6.11
CA LYS A 93 12.18 -11.68 6.83
C LYS A 93 10.88 -11.23 7.51
N PRO A 94 10.86 -11.07 8.84
CA PRO A 94 9.63 -10.73 9.55
C PRO A 94 9.03 -9.44 8.97
N LEU A 95 7.71 -9.33 9.07
CA LEU A 95 7.03 -8.08 8.80
C LEU A 95 7.47 -7.07 9.87
N THR A 96 7.56 -5.79 9.51
CA THR A 96 7.74 -4.76 10.53
C THR A 96 6.42 -4.59 11.29
N PRO A 97 6.42 -4.06 12.53
CA PRO A 97 5.18 -3.86 13.29
C PRO A 97 4.12 -3.06 12.52
N LEU A 98 4.54 -2.05 11.76
CA LEU A 98 3.67 -1.27 10.87
C LEU A 98 3.08 -2.12 9.73
N GLN A 99 3.86 -3.03 9.16
CA GLN A 99 3.39 -3.95 8.13
C GLN A 99 2.41 -4.98 8.68
N GLU A 100 2.61 -5.45 9.92
CA GLU A 100 1.69 -6.36 10.61
C GLU A 100 0.35 -5.69 10.87
N ARG A 101 0.36 -4.46 11.40
CA ARG A 101 -0.86 -3.65 11.58
C ARG A 101 -1.63 -3.47 10.28
N LEU A 102 -0.93 -3.07 9.21
CA LEU A 102 -1.57 -2.96 7.90
C LEU A 102 -2.08 -4.32 7.39
N TYR A 103 -1.34 -5.39 7.62
CA TYR A 103 -1.77 -6.73 7.27
C TYR A 103 -3.05 -7.15 8.00
N ASP A 104 -3.20 -6.82 9.29
CA ASP A 104 -4.41 -7.12 10.06
C ASP A 104 -5.65 -6.41 9.50
N ILE A 105 -5.49 -5.16 9.04
CA ILE A 105 -6.56 -4.42 8.34
C ILE A 105 -6.93 -5.13 7.02
N LEU A 106 -5.93 -5.62 6.28
CA LEU A 106 -6.12 -6.30 4.99
C LEU A 106 -6.60 -7.74 5.13
N GLY A 107 -6.23 -8.43 6.20
CA GLY A 107 -6.33 -9.88 6.42
C GLY A 107 -7.74 -10.43 6.39
N ARG A 108 -8.76 -9.59 6.60
CA ARG A 108 -10.18 -9.97 6.41
C ARG A 108 -10.61 -10.11 4.95
N ASP A 109 -9.82 -9.63 3.99
CA ASP A 109 -10.20 -9.55 2.57
C ASP A 109 -9.27 -10.35 1.63
N ILE A 110 -8.19 -10.97 2.15
CA ILE A 110 -7.12 -11.58 1.33
C ILE A 110 -7.62 -12.74 0.46
N GLY A 111 -8.77 -13.31 0.83
CA GLY A 111 -9.45 -14.34 0.07
C GLY A 111 -10.32 -13.87 -1.11
N GLU A 112 -10.82 -12.63 -1.14
CA GLU A 112 -11.93 -12.28 -2.04
C GLU A 112 -11.66 -11.21 -3.11
N THR A 113 -10.78 -10.22 -2.92
CA THR A 113 -10.95 -8.97 -3.69
C THR A 113 -9.70 -8.27 -4.21
N PHE A 114 -8.52 -8.88 -4.15
CA PHE A 114 -7.26 -8.20 -4.52
C PHE A 114 -6.83 -8.32 -6.00
N GLY A 115 -7.72 -8.84 -6.86
CA GLY A 115 -7.43 -9.19 -8.26
C GLY A 115 -7.04 -8.04 -9.19
N ASP A 116 -7.83 -6.97 -9.31
CA ASP A 116 -7.79 -6.19 -10.58
C ASP A 116 -7.70 -4.67 -10.45
N ARG A 117 -7.11 -4.14 -9.37
CA ARG A 117 -6.96 -2.68 -9.20
C ARG A 117 -5.55 -2.22 -8.89
N LEU A 118 -4.56 -2.92 -9.43
CA LEU A 118 -3.28 -2.27 -9.69
C LEU A 118 -3.55 -1.12 -10.66
N ASN A 119 -3.35 0.09 -10.18
CA ASN A 119 -3.49 1.33 -10.93
C ASN A 119 -2.76 1.20 -12.28
N PRO A 120 -3.44 1.35 -13.44
CA PRO A 120 -2.81 1.33 -14.75
C PRO A 120 -1.72 2.38 -14.94
N LEU A 121 -1.60 3.35 -14.02
CA LEU A 121 -0.61 4.42 -14.07
C LEU A 121 0.76 4.04 -13.50
N TYR A 122 0.98 2.80 -13.05
CA TYR A 122 2.30 2.34 -12.57
C TYR A 122 3.01 1.40 -13.55
N LEU A 123 2.71 1.54 -14.84
CA LEU A 123 3.42 0.87 -15.93
C LEU A 123 4.32 1.82 -16.74
N SER A 124 4.55 3.05 -16.27
CA SER A 124 5.23 4.07 -17.09
C SER A 124 6.67 4.40 -16.71
N ASP A 125 7.26 3.85 -15.65
CA ASP A 125 8.62 4.30 -15.23
C ASP A 125 9.58 3.19 -14.74
N ASN A 126 9.41 1.92 -15.14
CA ASN A 126 10.40 0.87 -14.84
C ASN A 126 10.66 -0.08 -16.01
N GLU A 127 10.86 0.47 -17.21
CA GLU A 127 11.48 -0.28 -18.30
C GLU A 127 12.84 0.33 -18.64
N GLN A 128 13.83 0.04 -17.81
CA GLN A 128 15.23 0.18 -18.17
C GLN A 128 16.03 -0.98 -17.58
N TYR A 129 16.00 -2.14 -18.25
CA TYR A 129 17.10 -3.11 -18.25
C TYR A 129 17.37 -3.52 -19.72
N PRO A 130 18.61 -3.90 -20.06
CA PRO A 130 19.35 -3.33 -21.18
C PRO A 130 19.38 -4.23 -22.42
N LYS A 131 19.95 -3.62 -23.45
CA LYS A 131 20.23 -4.12 -24.80
C LYS A 131 20.77 -5.55 -24.82
N ASP A 132 20.13 -6.40 -25.60
CA ASP A 132 20.83 -7.40 -26.40
C ASP A 132 20.26 -7.45 -27.81
N LYS A 133 21.17 -7.27 -28.78
CA LYS A 133 21.00 -7.50 -30.21
C LYS A 133 20.61 -8.97 -30.43
N CYS A 134 19.76 -9.24 -31.42
CA CYS A 134 20.15 -10.08 -32.57
C CYS A 134 19.01 -10.27 -33.57
N PHE A 135 19.32 -9.89 -34.81
CA PHE A 135 18.76 -10.25 -36.12
C PHE A 135 17.29 -9.98 -36.43
#